data_AF-A0A937QQL1-F1
#
_entry.id   AF-A0A937QQL1-F1
#
_cell.length_a   1.000
_cell.length_b   1.000
_cell.length_c   1.000
_cell.angle_alpha   90.00
_cell.angle_beta   90.00
_cell.angle_gamma   90.00
#
_symmetry.space_group_name_H-M   'P 1'
#
loop_
_entity.id
_entity.type
_entity.pdbx_description
1 polymer ?
#
loop_
_entity_poly.entity_id
_entity_poly.type
_entity_poly.pdbx_seq_one_letter_code
_entity_poly.pdbx_strand_id
1 'polypeptide(L)'
;MGSLSQSISKIGRYKAEATTAEMAVGLISLAEQMVGSGASMLLVEGTAAEVTEIITSRCEVPVIGIGAGPHCDGQILIAPDVLGLIQGPCPKFSKSYDNLAERTVKAFEAYAGEVENQQYPDAEHSYHMKSGELERLQELLDKP
;
A
#
# COMPACT_ATOMS: atom_id res chain seq x y z
N MET A 1 -14.06 -11.19 -2.70
CA MET A 1 -15.34 -11.28 -1.97
C MET A 1 -15.11 -10.96 -0.50
N GLY A 2 -16.16 -10.74 0.27
CA GLY A 2 -16.05 -10.20 1.63
C GLY A 2 -16.19 -8.68 1.64
N SER A 3 -15.45 -7.99 2.50
CA SER A 3 -15.56 -6.54 2.70
C SER A 3 -14.93 -5.76 1.54
N LEU A 4 -15.65 -5.61 0.42
CA LEU A 4 -15.10 -4.98 -0.79
C LEU A 4 -14.95 -3.47 -0.62
N SER A 5 -13.71 -2.97 -0.74
CA SER A 5 -13.39 -1.53 -0.71
C SER A 5 -14.24 -0.67 -1.68
N GLN A 6 -14.59 -1.18 -2.86
CA GLN A 6 -15.48 -0.49 -3.81
C GLN A 6 -16.91 -0.28 -3.29
N SER A 7 -17.32 -1.03 -2.28
CA SER A 7 -18.63 -0.90 -1.63
C SER A 7 -18.60 0.03 -0.41
N ILE A 8 -17.46 0.63 -0.09
CA ILE A 8 -17.29 1.49 1.10
C ILE A 8 -18.20 2.73 1.08
N SER A 9 -18.49 3.27 -0.10
CA SER A 9 -19.42 4.40 -0.28
C SER A 9 -20.86 4.05 0.10
N LYS A 10 -21.23 2.76 0.05
CA LYS A 10 -22.54 2.24 0.46
C LYS A 10 -22.58 1.81 1.93
N ILE A 11 -21.46 1.29 2.45
CA ILE A 11 -21.37 0.64 3.77
C ILE A 11 -20.85 1.61 4.86
N GLY A 12 -20.17 2.69 4.47
CA GLY A 12 -19.73 3.78 5.34
C GLY A 12 -18.56 3.46 6.29
N ARG A 13 -18.12 2.20 6.37
CA ARG A 13 -16.93 1.77 7.13
C ARG A 13 -16.43 0.40 6.68
N TYR A 14 -15.16 0.09 6.93
CA TYR A 14 -14.66 -1.29 6.89
C TYR A 14 -15.29 -2.09 8.04
N LYS A 15 -16.22 -2.99 7.71
CA LYS A 15 -16.84 -3.92 8.66
C LYS A 15 -16.41 -5.33 8.28
N ALA A 16 -16.10 -6.14 9.29
CA ALA A 16 -15.89 -7.56 9.09
C ALA A 16 -17.20 -8.20 8.58
N GLU A 17 -17.07 -9.06 7.58
CA GLU A 17 -18.15 -9.81 6.95
C GLU A 17 -18.23 -11.23 7.50
N ALA A 18 -19.38 -11.88 7.26
CA ALA A 18 -19.65 -13.26 7.67
C ALA A 18 -19.44 -13.53 9.18
N THR A 19 -19.74 -12.53 10.03
CA THR A 19 -19.67 -12.68 11.50
C THR A 19 -20.89 -13.32 12.14
N THR A 20 -21.85 -13.82 11.34
CA THR A 20 -22.99 -14.64 11.78
C THR A 20 -23.14 -15.82 10.83
N ALA A 21 -23.79 -16.89 11.28
CA ALA A 21 -23.96 -18.11 10.49
C ALA A 21 -24.71 -17.85 9.18
N GLU A 22 -25.75 -17.02 9.18
CA GLU A 22 -26.55 -16.69 7.99
C GLU A 22 -25.71 -15.99 6.93
N MET A 23 -24.88 -15.02 7.33
CA MET A 23 -23.95 -14.34 6.43
C MET A 23 -22.85 -15.29 5.93
N ALA A 24 -22.34 -16.16 6.81
CA ALA A 24 -21.31 -17.13 6.46
C ALA A 24 -21.78 -18.12 5.39
N VAL A 25 -23.00 -18.67 5.52
CA VAL A 25 -23.59 -19.56 4.50
C VAL A 25 -23.67 -18.86 3.15
N GLY A 26 -24.12 -17.61 3.12
CA GLY A 26 -24.19 -16.82 1.89
C GLY A 26 -22.82 -16.62 1.23
N LEU A 27 -21.79 -16.29 2.02
CA LEU A 27 -20.44 -16.05 1.51
C LEU A 27 -19.77 -17.34 1.01
N ILE A 28 -19.95 -18.46 1.72
CA ILE A 28 -19.43 -19.77 1.30
C ILE A 28 -20.09 -20.21 -0.01
N SER A 29 -21.41 -20.07 -0.12
CA SER A 29 -22.11 -20.41 -1.37
C SER A 29 -21.67 -19.53 -2.53
N LEU A 30 -21.43 -18.24 -2.28
CA LEU A 30 -20.89 -17.33 -3.29
C LEU A 30 -19.50 -17.77 -3.75
N ALA A 31 -18.62 -18.17 -2.83
CA ALA A 31 -17.28 -18.68 -3.16
C ALA A 31 -17.36 -19.88 -4.12
N GLU A 32 -18.19 -20.87 -3.79
CA GLU A 32 -18.41 -22.06 -4.62
C GLU A 32 -18.98 -21.72 -5.99
N GLN A 33 -19.93 -20.79 -6.06
CA GLN A 33 -20.51 -20.33 -7.33
C GLN A 33 -19.47 -19.61 -8.21
N MET A 34 -18.60 -18.79 -7.62
CA MET A 34 -17.53 -18.11 -8.35
C MET A 34 -16.56 -19.15 -8.94
N VAL A 35 -16.16 -20.16 -8.16
CA VAL A 35 -15.29 -21.26 -8.62
C VAL A 35 -15.98 -22.07 -9.71
N GLY A 36 -17.24 -22.46 -9.50
CA GLY A 36 -18.04 -23.18 -10.51
C GLY A 36 -18.27 -22.39 -11.80
N SER A 37 -18.16 -21.06 -11.75
CA SER A 37 -18.22 -20.16 -12.90
C SER A 37 -16.84 -19.94 -13.57
N GLY A 38 -15.78 -20.61 -13.09
CA GLY A 38 -14.45 -20.59 -13.68
C GLY A 38 -13.45 -19.66 -13.00
N ALA A 39 -13.73 -19.13 -11.82
CA ALA A 39 -12.73 -18.37 -11.06
C ALA A 39 -11.52 -19.27 -10.75
N SER A 40 -10.31 -18.84 -11.14
CA SER A 40 -9.07 -19.62 -10.93
C SER A 40 -8.38 -19.33 -9.60
N MET A 41 -8.85 -18.34 -8.85
CA MET A 41 -8.36 -17.93 -7.53
C MET A 41 -9.44 -17.08 -6.86
N LEU A 42 -9.45 -17.08 -5.52
CA LEU A 42 -10.34 -16.27 -4.71
C LEU A 42 -9.53 -15.30 -3.84
N LEU A 43 -9.95 -14.03 -3.78
CA LEU A 43 -9.49 -13.08 -2.78
C LEU A 43 -10.60 -12.89 -1.73
N VAL A 44 -10.30 -13.17 -0.48
CA VAL A 44 -11.21 -13.04 0.68
C VAL A 44 -10.72 -11.90 1.57
N GLU A 45 -11.55 -10.88 1.73
CA GLU A 45 -11.22 -9.65 2.44
C GLU A 45 -12.10 -9.47 3.68
N GLY A 46 -11.49 -9.12 4.82
CA GLY A 46 -12.19 -8.70 6.04
C GLY A 46 -13.26 -9.69 6.49
N THR A 47 -12.96 -10.99 6.48
CA THR A 47 -13.92 -12.08 6.75
C THR A 47 -13.55 -12.81 8.05
N ALA A 48 -14.53 -13.33 8.79
CA ALA A 48 -14.27 -14.16 9.97
C ALA A 48 -13.33 -15.32 9.63
N ALA A 49 -12.32 -15.57 10.47
CA ALA A 49 -11.22 -16.49 10.16
C ALA A 49 -11.71 -17.93 9.95
N GLU A 50 -12.69 -18.35 10.75
CA GLU A 50 -13.34 -19.65 10.70
C GLU A 50 -14.09 -19.85 9.36
N VAL A 51 -14.68 -18.78 8.82
CA VAL A 51 -15.38 -18.83 7.52
C VAL A 51 -14.38 -18.94 6.38
N THR A 52 -13.26 -18.20 6.46
CA THR A 52 -12.17 -18.33 5.48
C THR A 52 -11.60 -19.74 5.46
N GLU A 53 -11.37 -20.37 6.62
CA GLU A 53 -10.91 -21.76 6.71
C GLU A 53 -11.87 -22.73 6.01
N ILE A 54 -13.18 -22.54 6.21
CA ILE A 54 -14.20 -23.34 5.52
C ILE A 54 -14.15 -23.09 4.01
N ILE A 55 -14.01 -21.84 3.56
CA ILE A 55 -13.90 -21.53 2.11
C ILE A 55 -12.66 -22.19 1.51
N THR A 56 -11.50 -22.05 2.14
CA THR A 56 -10.22 -22.63 1.71
C THR A 56 -10.30 -24.15 1.61
N SER A 57 -10.95 -24.82 2.57
CA SER A 57 -11.10 -26.29 2.53
C SER A 57 -12.11 -26.79 1.49
N ARG A 58 -13.05 -25.95 1.04
CA ARG A 58 -14.13 -26.34 0.10
C ARG A 58 -13.84 -25.96 -1.35
N CYS A 59 -13.00 -24.96 -1.59
CA CYS A 59 -12.68 -24.49 -2.93
C CYS A 59 -11.35 -25.09 -3.40
N GLU A 60 -11.34 -25.77 -4.55
CA GLU A 60 -10.12 -26.39 -5.12
C GLU A 60 -9.15 -25.37 -5.77
N VAL A 61 -9.44 -24.07 -5.66
CA VAL A 61 -8.61 -22.99 -6.20
C VAL A 61 -7.93 -22.23 -5.08
N PRO A 62 -6.75 -21.61 -5.33
CA PRO A 62 -6.06 -20.83 -4.30
C PRO A 62 -6.95 -19.75 -3.69
N VAL A 63 -6.95 -19.68 -2.36
CA VAL A 63 -7.62 -18.64 -1.58
C VAL A 63 -6.58 -17.71 -0.97
N ILE A 64 -6.67 -16.43 -1.29
CA ILE A 64 -5.79 -15.38 -0.79
C ILE A 64 -6.55 -14.52 0.21
N GLY A 65 -5.96 -14.27 1.37
CA GLY A 65 -6.60 -13.54 2.46
C GLY A 65 -6.01 -12.14 2.69
N ILE A 66 -6.87 -11.20 3.07
CA ILE A 66 -6.49 -9.92 3.68
C ILE A 66 -7.45 -9.60 4.82
N GLY A 67 -6.95 -9.62 6.05
CA GLY A 67 -7.82 -9.51 7.23
C GLY A 67 -8.86 -10.63 7.33
N ALA A 68 -8.50 -11.83 6.85
CA ALA A 68 -9.37 -12.99 6.74
C ALA A 68 -8.89 -14.18 7.60
N GLY A 69 -7.97 -13.94 8.54
CA GLY A 69 -7.30 -14.99 9.31
C GLY A 69 -6.17 -15.68 8.54
N PRO A 70 -5.45 -16.62 9.19
CA PRO A 70 -4.28 -17.27 8.60
C PRO A 70 -4.61 -18.49 7.73
N HIS A 71 -5.85 -18.99 7.78
CA HIS A 71 -6.27 -20.27 7.17
C HIS A 71 -6.64 -20.13 5.68
N CYS A 72 -5.76 -19.51 4.90
CA CYS A 72 -5.85 -19.42 3.45
C CYS A 72 -4.47 -19.71 2.82
N ASP A 73 -4.43 -20.00 1.53
CA ASP A 73 -3.22 -20.46 0.83
C ASP A 73 -2.16 -19.37 0.68
N GLY A 74 -2.57 -18.10 0.74
CA GLY A 74 -1.68 -16.96 0.71
C GLY A 74 -2.27 -15.73 1.38
N GLN A 75 -1.41 -14.74 1.63
CA GLN A 75 -1.78 -13.51 2.32
C GLN A 75 -1.36 -12.31 1.50
N ILE A 76 -2.16 -11.24 1.53
CA ILE A 76 -1.77 -9.93 1.01
C ILE A 76 -1.98 -8.85 2.08
N LEU A 77 -1.12 -7.84 2.02
CA LEU A 77 -1.27 -6.57 2.71
C LEU A 77 -0.84 -5.47 1.74
N ILE A 78 -1.28 -4.23 1.98
CA ILE A 78 -0.91 -3.11 1.14
C ILE A 78 0.48 -2.62 1.58
N ALA A 79 1.39 -2.42 0.61
CA ALA A 79 2.79 -2.08 0.91
C ALA A 79 2.97 -0.88 1.86
N PRO A 80 2.22 0.23 1.76
CA PRO A 80 2.31 1.35 2.71
C PRO A 80 1.98 0.95 4.16
N ASP A 81 1.06 0.01 4.36
CA ASP A 81 0.75 -0.51 5.71
C ASP A 81 1.93 -1.31 6.26
N VAL A 82 2.50 -2.20 5.43
CA VAL A 82 3.65 -3.04 5.78
C VAL A 82 4.87 -2.17 6.11
N LEU A 83 5.12 -1.13 5.32
CA LEU A 83 6.27 -0.23 5.47
C LEU A 83 6.06 0.87 6.53
N GLY A 84 4.84 0.99 7.08
CA GLY A 84 4.49 2.05 8.02
C GLY A 84 4.64 3.45 7.41
N LEU A 85 4.15 3.62 6.18
CA LEU A 85 4.13 4.90 5.46
C LEU A 85 2.88 5.74 5.76
N ILE A 86 1.86 5.14 6.37
CA ILE A 86 0.61 5.80 6.73
C ILE A 86 0.70 6.27 8.19
N GLN A 87 0.53 7.57 8.42
CA GLN A 87 0.38 8.13 9.76
C GLN A 87 -1.11 8.18 10.13
N GLY A 88 -1.48 7.53 11.24
CA GLY A 88 -2.87 7.51 11.73
C GLY A 88 -3.44 6.09 11.87
N PRO A 89 -4.76 5.96 12.07
CA PRO A 89 -5.39 4.68 12.32
C PRO A 89 -5.34 3.79 11.07
N CYS A 90 -4.62 2.68 11.17
CA CYS A 90 -4.58 1.65 10.14
C CYS A 90 -5.70 0.62 10.36
N PRO A 91 -6.15 -0.13 9.32
CA PRO A 91 -7.11 -1.20 9.49
C PRO A 91 -6.65 -2.21 10.54
N LYS A 92 -7.57 -2.76 11.34
CA LYS A 92 -7.26 -3.69 12.46
C LYS A 92 -6.37 -4.87 12.04
N PHE A 93 -6.54 -5.37 10.82
CA PHE A 93 -5.80 -6.52 10.30
C PHE A 93 -4.40 -6.18 9.74
N SER A 94 -4.11 -4.89 9.56
CA SER A 94 -2.82 -4.45 9.03
C SER A 94 -1.76 -4.50 10.13
N LYS A 95 -0.51 -4.76 9.72
CA LYS A 95 0.65 -4.74 10.61
C LYS A 95 1.79 -4.04 9.88
N SER A 96 2.33 -3.00 10.51
CA SER A 96 3.56 -2.35 10.06
C SER A 96 4.78 -3.09 10.61
N TYR A 97 5.79 -3.22 9.76
CA TYR A 97 7.08 -3.84 10.05
C TYR A 97 8.21 -2.83 10.11
N ASP A 98 7.96 -1.58 9.71
CA ASP A 98 8.85 -0.43 9.88
C ASP A 98 8.03 0.85 10.09
N ASN A 99 8.69 1.97 10.36
CA ASN A 99 8.11 3.32 10.39
C ASN A 99 8.82 4.20 9.35
N LEU A 100 8.60 3.91 8.07
CA LEU A 100 9.19 4.70 7.00
C LEU A 100 8.57 6.09 6.88
N ALA A 101 7.35 6.30 7.39
CA ALA A 101 6.75 7.63 7.40
C ALA A 101 7.64 8.65 8.10
N GLU A 102 8.08 8.35 9.33
CA GLU A 102 8.95 9.24 10.10
C GLU A 102 10.30 9.47 9.42
N ARG A 103 10.92 8.42 8.89
CA ARG A 103 12.21 8.54 8.19
C ARG A 103 12.09 9.36 6.92
N THR A 104 11.00 9.19 6.18
CA THR A 104 10.73 9.92 4.94
C THR A 104 10.53 11.40 5.22
N VAL A 105 9.75 11.74 6.26
CA VAL A 105 9.56 13.14 6.68
C VAL A 105 10.90 13.77 7.06
N LYS A 106 11.69 13.11 7.92
CA LYS A 106 13.02 13.61 8.32
C LYS A 106 13.97 13.83 7.14
N ALA A 107 13.96 12.94 6.15
CA ALA A 107 14.79 13.07 4.97
C ALA A 107 14.42 14.32 4.16
N PHE A 108 13.11 14.57 3.98
CA PHE A 108 12.65 15.77 3.27
C PHE A 108 12.86 17.05 4.07
N GLU A 109 12.73 17.02 5.40
CA GLU A 109 13.07 18.16 6.27
C GLU A 109 14.56 18.51 6.19
N ALA A 110 15.43 17.51 6.22
CA ALA A 110 16.87 17.71 6.06
C ALA A 110 17.20 18.32 4.69
N TYR A 111 16.67 17.74 3.62
CA TYR A 111 16.83 18.26 2.27
C TYR A 111 16.32 19.70 2.12
N ALA A 112 15.11 19.99 2.63
CA ALA A 112 14.55 21.34 2.61
C ALA A 112 15.44 22.33 3.36
N GLY A 113 15.95 21.94 4.54
CA GLY A 113 16.89 22.74 5.30
C GLY A 113 18.19 23.02 4.54
N GLU A 114 18.76 22.02 3.86
CA GLU A 114 19.97 22.23 3.04
C GLU A 114 19.70 23.17 1.86
N VAL A 115 18.54 23.07 1.20
CA VAL A 115 18.15 23.97 0.10
C VAL A 115 17.94 25.40 0.60
N GLU A 116 17.21 25.58 1.69
CA GLU A 116 16.93 26.90 2.27
C GLU A 116 18.22 27.62 2.71
N ASN A 117 19.19 26.86 3.20
CA ASN A 117 20.50 27.38 3.61
C ASN A 117 21.55 27.40 2.49
N GLN A 118 21.16 27.09 1.25
CA GLN A 118 22.05 27.00 0.08
C GLN A 118 23.26 26.06 0.28
N GLN A 119 23.08 25.03 1.10
CA GLN A 119 24.05 23.95 1.30
C GLN A 119 23.91 22.88 0.22
N TYR A 120 22.69 22.68 -0.29
CA TYR A 120 22.41 21.84 -1.44
C TYR A 120 21.85 22.65 -2.62
N PRO A 121 22.30 22.40 -3.87
CA PRO A 121 23.42 21.53 -4.21
C PRO A 121 24.76 22.14 -3.78
N ASP A 122 25.69 21.31 -3.34
CA ASP A 122 27.07 21.71 -3.07
C ASP A 122 27.93 21.64 -4.36
N ALA A 123 29.25 21.77 -4.20
CA ALA A 123 30.18 21.71 -5.32
C ALA A 123 30.27 20.33 -6.00
N GLU A 124 30.10 19.23 -5.27
CA GLU A 124 30.14 17.86 -5.82
C GLU A 124 28.85 17.53 -6.58
N HIS A 125 27.74 18.12 -6.15
CA HIS A 125 26.42 17.97 -6.77
C HIS A 125 26.13 19.06 -7.82
N SER A 126 27.12 19.89 -8.16
CA SER A 126 27.00 20.96 -9.16
C SER A 126 27.95 20.74 -10.34
N TYR A 127 27.46 21.01 -11.55
CA TYR A 127 28.32 21.10 -12.72
C TYR A 127 28.93 22.50 -12.82
N HIS A 128 30.23 22.55 -13.13
CA HIS A 128 30.97 23.82 -13.27
C HIS A 128 31.36 24.06 -14.72
N MET A 129 31.43 25.34 -15.11
CA MET A 129 32.02 25.72 -16.39
C MET A 129 33.47 25.25 -16.47
N LYS A 130 33.92 24.93 -17.70
CA LYS A 130 35.34 24.67 -17.94
C LYS A 130 36.14 25.92 -17.62
N SER A 131 37.40 25.73 -17.21
CA SER A 131 38.33 26.82 -16.91
C SER A 131 38.38 27.83 -18.06
N GLY A 132 38.19 29.11 -17.75
CA GLY A 132 38.22 30.23 -18.70
C GLY A 132 36.91 30.55 -19.42
N GLU A 133 35.87 29.71 -19.31
CA GLU A 133 34.60 29.94 -20.01
C GLU A 133 33.67 30.91 -19.26
N LEU A 134 33.88 31.11 -17.95
CA LEU A 134 33.10 32.07 -17.17
C LEU A 134 33.43 33.52 -17.56
N GLU A 135 34.71 33.84 -17.71
CA GLU A 135 35.18 35.16 -18.15
C GLU A 135 34.68 35.45 -19.57
N ARG A 136 34.79 34.47 -20.46
CA ARG A 136 34.28 34.56 -21.83
C ARG A 136 32.77 34.80 -21.86
N LEU A 137 32.00 34.15 -20.99
CA LEU A 137 30.56 34.39 -20.88
C LEU A 137 30.28 35.85 -20.50
N GLN A 138 30.99 36.38 -19.51
CA GLN A 138 30.82 37.78 -19.06
C GLN A 138 31.10 38.77 -20.21
N GLU A 139 32.19 38.58 -20.95
CA GLU A 139 32.51 39.41 -22.13
C GLU A 139 31.44 39.35 -23.23
N LEU A 140 30.77 38.20 -23.38
CA LEU A 140 29.67 38.04 -24.35
C LEU A 140 28.39 38.74 -23.89
N LEU A 141 28.12 38.80 -22.59
CA LEU A 141 26.93 39.45 -22.02
C LEU A 141 27.06 40.97 -21.95
N ASP A 142 28.27 41.49 -21.75
CA ASP A 142 28.54 42.94 -21.66
C ASP A 142 28.69 43.63 -23.03
N LYS A 143 28.61 42.88 -24.13
CA LYS A 143 28.51 43.46 -25.47
C LYS A 143 27.09 44.01 -25.71
N PRO A 144 26.95 45.25 -26.20
CA PRO A 144 25.66 45.91 -26.40
C PRO A 144 24.79 45.23 -27.48
#